data_AF-A0A382L6C0-F1
#
_entry.id   AF-A0A382L6C0-F1
#
_cell.length_a   1.000
_cell.length_b   1.000
_cell.length_c   1.000
_cell.angle_alpha   90.00
_cell.angle_beta   90.00
_cell.angle_gamma   90.00
#
_symmetry.space_group_name_H-M   'P 1'
#
loop_
_entity.id
_entity.type
_entity.pdbx_description
1 polymer ?
#
loop_
_entity_poly.entity_id
_entity_poly.type
_entity_poly.pdbx_seq_one_letter_code
_entity_poly.pdbx_strand_id
1 'polypeptide(L)'
;MRNARLAARVPEEHSETAFVTDRAIQYLDGLTQDDRWCLHLSYIKPHWPYLAPAPYHEIYGSGEVVPAVRSDKEKEKPHPVYQAFMAQDYSENFSRDEVRKTVIPTYMGLIQQLDHHIGRVLSTLEQKGLR
;
A
#
# COMPACT_ATOMS: atom_id res chain seq x y z
N MET A 1 -1.49 5.57 15.33
CA MET A 1 -1.12 5.92 13.94
C MET A 1 -0.25 7.18 13.78
N ARG A 2 0.25 7.79 14.88
CA ARG A 2 1.02 9.05 14.86
C ARG A 2 2.35 9.04 14.06
N ASN A 3 2.92 7.85 13.82
CA ASN A 3 4.21 7.70 13.15
C ASN A 3 4.10 7.54 11.63
N ALA A 4 2.89 7.44 11.06
CA ALA A 4 2.74 7.14 9.62
C ALA A 4 3.44 8.17 8.72
N ARG A 5 3.46 9.44 9.14
CA ARG A 5 4.13 10.54 8.46
C ARG A 5 5.66 10.50 8.50
N LEU A 6 6.27 9.62 9.31
CA LEU A 6 7.72 9.54 9.44
C LEU A 6 8.25 8.46 8.50
N ALA A 7 9.43 8.69 7.93
CA ALA A 7 10.11 7.67 7.14
C ALA A 7 10.29 6.39 7.97
N ALA A 8 10.00 5.25 7.35
CA ALA A 8 10.34 3.96 7.90
C ALA A 8 11.86 3.91 8.17
N ARG A 9 12.27 3.27 9.27
CA ARG A 9 13.68 3.11 9.64
C ARG A 9 14.35 1.97 8.85
N VAL A 10 14.17 2.00 7.54
CA VAL A 10 14.74 1.05 6.59
C VAL A 10 14.99 1.80 5.28
N PRO A 11 16.16 1.61 4.64
CA PRO A 11 16.38 2.08 3.28
C PRO A 11 15.30 1.54 2.31
N GLU A 12 15.02 2.27 1.24
CA GLU A 12 13.97 1.92 0.27
C GLU A 12 14.20 0.53 -0.34
N GLU A 13 15.44 0.26 -0.71
CA GLU A 13 15.91 -0.99 -1.31
C GLU A 13 15.79 -2.20 -0.37
N HIS A 14 15.57 -1.95 0.92
CA HIS A 14 15.38 -2.98 1.95
C HIS A 14 13.95 -3.03 2.46
N SER A 15 13.04 -2.27 1.86
CA SER A 15 11.62 -2.33 2.18
C SER A 15 10.98 -3.66 1.74
N GLU A 16 9.84 -3.99 2.35
CA GLU A 16 9.10 -5.23 2.06
C GLU A 16 8.73 -5.35 0.57
N THR A 17 8.29 -4.24 -0.04
CA THR A 17 7.95 -4.20 -1.47
C THR A 17 9.18 -4.45 -2.34
N ALA A 18 10.28 -3.72 -2.11
CA ALA A 18 11.52 -3.88 -2.87
C ALA A 18 12.08 -5.31 -2.76
N PHE A 19 12.11 -5.86 -1.54
CA PHE A 19 12.58 -7.21 -1.29
C PHE A 19 11.79 -8.27 -2.07
N VAL A 20 10.45 -8.21 -2.01
CA VAL A 20 9.59 -9.18 -2.72
C VAL A 20 9.76 -9.05 -4.24
N THR A 21 9.87 -7.82 -4.74
CA THR A 21 10.14 -7.55 -6.15
C THR A 21 11.50 -8.10 -6.61
N ASP A 22 12.56 -7.88 -5.83
CA ASP A 22 13.89 -8.40 -6.16
C ASP A 22 13.93 -9.93 -6.17
N ARG A 23 13.12 -10.59 -5.32
CA ARG A 23 12.96 -12.04 -5.34
C ARG A 23 12.18 -12.52 -6.56
N ALA A 24 11.16 -11.80 -6.98
CA ALA A 24 10.44 -12.08 -8.22
C ALA A 24 11.36 -11.93 -9.44
N ILE A 25 12.10 -10.81 -9.53
CA ILE A 25 13.04 -10.56 -10.63
C ILE A 25 14.13 -11.63 -10.68
N GLN A 26 14.71 -12.01 -9.54
CA GLN A 26 15.69 -13.10 -9.51
C GLN A 26 15.13 -14.43 -10.02
N TYR A 27 13.87 -14.75 -9.69
CA TYR A 27 13.21 -15.94 -10.24
C TYR A 27 13.06 -15.83 -11.76
N LEU A 28 12.57 -14.67 -12.25
CA LEU A 28 12.41 -14.41 -13.67
C LEU A 28 13.75 -14.45 -14.42
N ASP A 29 14.84 -13.96 -13.83
CA ASP A 29 16.17 -13.95 -14.44
C ASP A 29 16.67 -15.36 -14.78
N GLY A 30 16.27 -16.36 -14.00
CA GLY A 30 16.56 -17.77 -14.24
C GLY A 30 15.74 -18.43 -15.36
N LEU A 31 14.73 -17.74 -15.91
CA LEU A 31 13.85 -18.26 -16.96
C LEU A 31 14.33 -17.91 -18.37
N THR A 32 13.89 -18.72 -19.32
CA THR A 32 14.02 -18.57 -20.76
C THR A 32 12.65 -18.53 -21.44
N GLN A 33 12.58 -18.19 -22.73
CA GLN A 33 11.32 -18.13 -23.48
C GLN A 33 10.67 -19.51 -23.68
N ASP A 34 11.43 -20.59 -23.55
CA ASP A 34 10.93 -21.97 -23.69
C ASP A 34 10.28 -22.51 -22.41
N ASP A 35 10.51 -21.84 -21.27
CA ASP A 35 10.01 -22.29 -19.98
C ASP A 35 8.50 -22.05 -19.83
N ARG A 36 7.78 -23.06 -19.33
CA ARG A 36 6.38 -22.92 -18.91
C ARG A 36 6.34 -22.62 -17.43
N TRP A 37 5.93 -21.41 -17.06
CA TRP A 37 5.95 -20.93 -15.69
C TRP A 37 4.65 -20.24 -15.30
N CYS A 38 4.42 -20.15 -13.99
CA CYS A 38 3.38 -19.34 -13.37
C CYS A 38 3.94 -18.82 -12.04
N LEU A 39 3.94 -17.50 -11.86
CA LEU A 39 4.41 -16.86 -10.65
C LEU A 39 3.26 -16.11 -9.98
N HIS A 40 2.85 -16.57 -8.79
CA HIS A 40 1.98 -15.79 -7.92
C HIS A 40 2.83 -14.81 -7.11
N LEU A 41 2.99 -13.60 -7.62
CA LEU A 41 3.67 -12.51 -6.94
C LEU A 41 2.70 -11.78 -6.00
N SER A 42 2.80 -12.06 -4.71
CA SER A 42 1.86 -11.56 -3.70
C SER A 42 2.51 -10.50 -2.80
N TYR A 43 2.08 -9.25 -2.96
CA TYR A 43 2.53 -8.13 -2.13
C TYR A 43 1.66 -7.97 -0.88
N ILE A 44 2.28 -7.70 0.27
CA ILE A 44 1.54 -7.36 1.49
C ILE A 44 1.10 -5.89 1.50
N LYS A 45 1.94 -4.97 1.00
CA LYS A 45 1.57 -3.54 0.91
C LYS A 45 0.42 -3.36 -0.09
N PRO A 46 -0.47 -2.37 0.12
CA PRO A 46 -0.42 -1.29 1.12
C PRO A 46 -1.09 -1.64 2.46
N HIS A 47 -1.29 -2.93 2.76
CA HIS A 47 -1.79 -3.34 4.08
C HIS A 47 -0.90 -2.79 5.21
N TRP A 48 -1.52 -2.60 6.38
CA TRP A 48 -0.82 -2.14 7.56
C TRP A 48 0.35 -3.08 7.95
N PRO A 49 1.41 -2.57 8.59
CA PRO A 49 1.59 -1.22 9.14
C PRO A 49 1.75 -0.10 8.09
N TYR A 50 1.16 1.07 8.38
CA TYR A 50 1.26 2.28 7.56
C TYR A 50 2.58 3.02 7.80
N LEU A 51 3.66 2.50 7.22
CA LEU A 51 5.00 3.09 7.25
C LEU A 51 5.65 2.86 5.89
N ALA A 52 5.99 3.94 5.19
CA ALA A 52 6.70 3.90 3.93
C ALA A 52 8.16 4.37 4.12
N PRO A 53 9.14 3.86 3.36
CA PRO A 53 10.48 4.43 3.34
C PRO A 53 10.48 5.79 2.63
N ALA A 54 11.58 6.55 2.76
CA ALA A 54 11.80 7.72 1.92
C ALA A 54 12.08 7.28 0.46
N PRO A 55 11.63 8.06 -0.55
CA PRO A 55 10.87 9.30 -0.44
C PRO A 55 9.35 9.07 -0.25
N TYR A 56 8.84 7.85 -0.45
CA TYR A 56 7.40 7.55 -0.51
C TYR A 56 6.57 8.02 0.68
N HIS A 57 7.16 8.09 1.88
CA HIS A 57 6.47 8.57 3.08
C HIS A 57 5.95 10.03 3.01
N GLU A 58 6.50 10.86 2.14
CA GLU A 58 6.23 12.31 2.10
C GLU A 58 5.83 12.84 0.71
N ILE A 59 5.65 11.96 -0.29
CA ILE A 59 5.24 12.38 -1.64
C ILE A 59 3.84 13.01 -1.64
N TYR A 60 2.97 12.53 -0.76
CA TYR A 60 1.61 13.04 -0.59
C TYR A 60 1.45 13.74 0.75
N GLY A 61 0.61 14.77 0.78
CA GLY A 61 0.22 15.49 1.97
C GLY A 61 -1.27 15.31 2.28
N SER A 62 -1.75 16.06 3.27
CA SER A 62 -3.17 16.05 3.63
C SER A 62 -4.08 16.71 2.59
N GLY A 63 -3.52 17.47 1.64
CA GLY A 63 -4.27 18.18 0.58
C GLY A 63 -4.83 17.23 -0.48
N GLU A 64 -4.15 16.10 -0.70
CA GLU A 64 -4.55 15.07 -1.66
C GLU A 64 -5.57 14.08 -1.07
N VAL A 65 -5.87 14.19 0.23
CA VAL A 65 -6.82 13.31 0.90
C VAL A 65 -8.25 13.69 0.51
N VAL A 66 -8.87 12.87 -0.33
CA VAL A 66 -10.28 13.03 -0.71
C VAL A 66 -11.22 12.91 0.50
N PRO A 67 -12.38 13.59 0.49
CA PRO A 67 -13.38 13.46 1.55
C PRO A 67 -13.78 11.99 1.78
N ALA A 68 -13.99 11.63 3.04
CA ALA A 68 -14.55 10.31 3.36
C ALA A 68 -15.96 10.20 2.78
N VAL A 69 -16.27 9.08 2.13
CA VAL A 69 -17.65 8.77 1.72
C VAL A 69 -18.41 8.34 2.97
N ARG A 70 -19.17 9.27 3.54
CA ARG A 70 -19.99 9.07 4.74
C ARG A 70 -21.05 10.15 4.84
N SER A 71 -22.10 9.88 5.60
CA SER A 71 -23.07 10.90 6.03
C SER A 71 -23.43 10.74 7.50
N ASP A 72 -23.81 11.82 8.17
CA ASP A 72 -24.29 11.72 9.57
C ASP A 72 -25.60 10.93 9.66
N LYS A 73 -26.40 10.94 8.59
CA LYS A 73 -27.64 10.16 8.48
C LYS A 73 -27.41 8.65 8.61
N GLU A 74 -26.27 8.13 8.15
CA GLU A 74 -25.91 6.70 8.31
C GLU A 74 -25.77 6.28 9.78
N LYS A 75 -25.51 7.24 10.69
CA LYS A 75 -25.31 6.98 12.12
C LYS A 75 -26.58 7.12 12.97
N GLU A 76 -27.65 7.69 12.43
CA GLU A 76 -28.88 7.95 13.18
C GLU A 76 -29.59 6.65 13.59
N LYS A 77 -29.72 5.69 12.66
CA LYS A 77 -30.38 4.39 12.88
C LYS A 77 -29.68 3.26 12.11
N PRO A 78 -28.39 2.98 12.40
CA PRO A 78 -27.68 1.90 11.74
C PRO A 78 -28.29 0.54 12.09
N HIS A 79 -28.19 -0.41 11.16
CA HIS A 79 -28.44 -1.81 11.50
C HIS A 79 -27.50 -2.23 12.65
N PRO A 80 -27.93 -3.02 13.65
CA PRO A 80 -27.11 -3.34 14.82
C PRO A 80 -25.72 -3.93 14.49
N VAL A 81 -25.62 -4.74 13.44
CA VAL A 81 -24.32 -5.25 12.96
C VAL A 81 -23.43 -4.11 12.46
N TYR A 82 -23.97 -3.16 11.70
CA TYR A 82 -23.20 -2.02 11.21
C TYR A 82 -22.77 -1.10 12.36
N GLN A 83 -23.67 -0.89 13.35
CA GLN A 83 -23.34 -0.18 14.58
C GLN A 83 -22.16 -0.83 15.32
N ALA A 84 -22.16 -2.15 15.43
CA ALA A 84 -21.07 -2.88 16.08
C ALA A 84 -19.73 -2.72 15.35
N PHE A 85 -19.72 -2.62 14.02
CA PHE A 85 -18.52 -2.32 13.23
C PHE A 85 -18.07 -0.85 13.36
N MET A 86 -19.01 0.10 13.46
CA MET A 86 -18.68 1.50 13.69
C MET A 86 -18.04 1.75 15.05
N ALA A 87 -18.44 0.99 16.07
CA ALA A 87 -17.94 1.07 17.44
C ALA A 87 -16.58 0.38 17.67
N GLN A 88 -15.94 -0.16 16.61
CA GLN A 88 -14.62 -0.78 16.73
C GLN A 88 -13.54 0.29 16.78
N ASP A 89 -12.47 0.06 17.55
CA ASP A 89 -11.36 1.01 17.72
C ASP A 89 -10.81 1.55 16.40
N TYR A 90 -10.67 0.70 15.38
CA TYR A 90 -10.16 1.14 14.07
C TYR A 90 -11.16 2.07 13.36
N SER A 91 -12.47 1.77 13.43
CA SER A 91 -13.52 2.59 12.84
C SER A 91 -13.63 3.96 13.53
N GLU A 92 -13.55 3.99 14.86
CA GLU A 92 -13.54 5.24 15.62
C GLU A 92 -12.30 6.08 15.30
N ASN A 93 -11.13 5.45 15.24
CA ASN A 93 -9.89 6.14 14.86
C ASN A 93 -9.98 6.72 13.45
N PHE A 94 -10.43 5.95 12.46
CA PHE A 94 -10.55 6.43 11.08
C PHE A 94 -11.75 7.35 10.84
N SER A 95 -12.68 7.47 11.80
CA SER A 95 -13.73 8.50 11.77
C SER A 95 -13.19 9.89 12.06
N ARG A 96 -12.00 10.00 12.66
CA ARG A 96 -11.33 11.26 13.00
C ARG A 96 -10.52 11.78 11.81
N ASP A 97 -10.78 13.02 11.40
CA ASP A 97 -10.16 13.59 10.21
C ASP A 97 -8.65 13.74 10.33
N GLU A 98 -8.13 14.05 11.52
CA GLU A 98 -6.70 14.15 11.76
C GLU A 98 -5.97 12.81 11.60
N VAL A 99 -6.63 11.69 11.93
CA VAL A 99 -6.06 10.35 11.72
C VAL A 99 -6.00 10.05 10.23
N ARG A 100 -7.10 10.31 9.51
CA ARG A 100 -7.17 10.16 8.04
C ARG A 100 -6.09 10.99 7.34
N LYS A 101 -5.99 12.28 7.69
CA LYS A 101 -5.00 13.22 7.13
C LYS A 101 -3.56 12.85 7.45
N THR A 102 -3.32 12.03 8.49
CA THR A 102 -1.99 11.53 8.84
C THR A 102 -1.64 10.23 8.13
N VAL A 103 -2.61 9.34 7.90
CA VAL A 103 -2.36 7.95 7.47
C VAL A 103 -2.54 7.76 5.97
N ILE A 104 -3.58 8.37 5.40
CA ILE A 104 -3.91 8.20 3.98
C ILE A 104 -2.76 8.63 3.07
N PRO A 105 -2.03 9.75 3.33
CA PRO A 105 -0.90 10.12 2.48
C PRO A 105 0.20 9.05 2.44
N THR A 106 0.54 8.45 3.58
CA THR A 106 1.49 7.33 3.65
C THR A 106 0.96 6.09 2.91
N TYR A 107 -0.34 5.80 3.01
CA TYR A 107 -0.97 4.72 2.27
C TYR A 107 -0.87 4.92 0.75
N MET A 108 -1.08 6.15 0.28
CA MET A 108 -0.86 6.53 -1.12
C MET A 108 0.62 6.39 -1.52
N GLY A 109 1.55 6.77 -0.64
CA GLY A 109 2.98 6.57 -0.84
C GLY A 109 3.36 5.10 -1.02
N LEU A 110 2.80 4.20 -0.20
CA LEU A 110 2.98 2.75 -0.35
C LEU A 110 2.44 2.22 -1.69
N ILE A 111 1.32 2.76 -2.18
CA ILE A 111 0.79 2.41 -3.50
C ILE A 111 1.74 2.90 -4.60
N GLN A 112 2.27 4.11 -4.50
CA GLN A 112 3.22 4.62 -5.48
C GLN A 112 4.54 3.85 -5.47
N GLN A 113 4.98 3.36 -4.30
CA GLN A 113 6.10 2.43 -4.22
C GLN A 113 5.80 1.12 -4.96
N LEU A 114 4.61 0.56 -4.77
CA LEU A 114 4.19 -0.63 -5.52
C LEU A 114 4.17 -0.39 -7.03
N ASP A 115 3.63 0.75 -7.47
CA ASP A 115 3.61 1.13 -8.89
C ASP A 115 5.02 1.13 -9.50
N HIS A 116 5.98 1.75 -8.82
CA HIS A 116 7.39 1.74 -9.22
C HIS A 116 7.95 0.31 -9.36
N HIS A 117 7.76 -0.53 -8.34
CA HIS A 117 8.32 -1.88 -8.31
C HIS A 117 7.60 -2.87 -9.23
N ILE A 118 6.29 -2.71 -9.45
CA ILE A 118 5.56 -3.42 -10.50
C ILE A 118 6.14 -3.04 -11.87
N GLY A 119 6.42 -1.76 -12.10
CA GLY A 119 7.12 -1.29 -13.29
C GLY A 119 8.44 -2.04 -13.53
N ARG A 120 9.26 -2.23 -12.48
CA ARG A 120 10.50 -3.03 -12.57
C ARG A 120 10.24 -4.47 -13.03
N VAL A 121 9.25 -5.16 -12.46
CA VAL A 121 8.89 -6.53 -12.86
C VAL A 121 8.45 -6.59 -14.32
N LEU A 122 7.58 -5.66 -14.74
CA LEU A 122 7.09 -5.60 -16.13
C LEU A 122 8.24 -5.33 -17.11
N SER A 123 9.16 -4.43 -16.79
CA SER A 123 10.34 -4.17 -17.60
C SER A 123 11.26 -5.40 -17.70
N THR A 124 11.45 -6.16 -16.62
CA THR A 124 12.21 -7.43 -16.67
C THR A 124 11.54 -8.45 -17.59
N LEU A 125 10.22 -8.59 -17.52
CA LEU A 125 9.47 -9.49 -18.41
C LEU A 125 9.65 -9.11 -19.89
N GLU A 126 9.54 -7.82 -20.22
CA GLU A 126 9.71 -7.31 -21.58
C GLU A 126 11.15 -7.51 -22.09
N GLN A 127 12.16 -7.18 -21.28
CA GLN A 127 13.57 -7.34 -21.65
C GLN A 127 13.95 -8.80 -21.92
N LYS A 128 13.32 -9.73 -21.21
CA LYS A 128 13.54 -11.18 -21.39
C LYS A 128 12.65 -11.80 -22.48
N GLY A 129 11.68 -11.05 -23.02
CA GLY A 129 10.67 -11.58 -23.93
C GLY A 129 9.79 -12.66 -23.30
N LEU A 130 9.50 -12.53 -22.00
CA LEU A 130 8.61 -13.42 -21.25
C LEU A 130 7.15 -12.92 -21.27
N ARG A 131 6.86 -11.82 -21.98
CA ARG A 131 5.54 -11.22 -22.17
C ARG A 131 5.38 -10.72 -23.61
#